data_AF-A0A9E2VQ64-F1
#
_entry.id   AF-A0A9E2VQ64-F1
#
_cell.length_a   1.000
_cell.length_b   1.000
_cell.length_c   1.000
_cell.angle_alpha   90.00
_cell.angle_beta   90.00
_cell.angle_gamma   90.00
#
_symmetry.space_group_name_H-M   'P 1'
#
loop_
_entity.id
_entity.type
_entity.pdbx_description
1 polymer ?
#
loop_
_entity_poly.entity_id
_entity_poly.type
_entity_poly.pdbx_seq_one_letter_code
_entity_poly.pdbx_strand_id
1 'polypeptide(L)'
;MPTARRVKLAWALAILSVVLLLISGWFMAQRIADFHSEHRRNIFLFKEVDDRSFTFANRKVTLTDETDKAGVDHVNIAYGDENLRLRVTIPGMKELPGLRPHMDWLRVVRFLPMNSGDAVESVKASFNGENVDRLVIVTRTPPPGADPKTWGSVWRKDWVFDFYEFNPAGGFARERLNYPTTRRSEPEKAGELAENTWQMQAALLLMPKGMGPNYKPKNDALSAVGWTLPAAGCSVALLLGSILVAAGGGDPSKAAKAPPRSRPGDKKMVVGSSDQ
;
A
#
# COMPACT_ATOMS: atom_id res chain seq x y z
N MET A 1 -36.15 -44.69 4.48
CA MET A 1 -36.67 -43.33 4.77
C MET A 1 -35.85 -42.73 5.90
N PRO A 2 -35.23 -41.54 5.72
CA PRO A 2 -34.69 -40.81 6.87
C PRO A 2 -35.86 -40.56 7.83
N THR A 3 -35.71 -40.95 9.09
CA THR A 3 -36.76 -40.71 10.07
C THR A 3 -37.01 -39.20 10.19
N ALA A 4 -38.26 -38.76 10.36
CA ALA A 4 -38.59 -37.34 10.53
C ALA A 4 -37.72 -36.63 11.59
N ARG A 5 -37.23 -37.41 12.57
CA ARG A 5 -36.23 -37.00 13.58
C ARG A 5 -34.91 -36.53 12.96
N ARG A 6 -34.38 -37.20 11.93
CA ARG A 6 -33.13 -36.82 11.25
C ARG A 6 -33.25 -35.48 10.51
N VAL A 7 -34.39 -35.25 9.84
CA VAL A 7 -34.64 -33.98 9.13
C VAL A 7 -34.78 -32.82 10.12
N LYS A 8 -35.52 -33.00 11.22
CA LYS A 8 -35.61 -31.99 12.29
C LYS A 8 -34.25 -31.66 12.91
N LEU A 9 -33.43 -32.69 13.15
CA LEU A 9 -32.07 -32.51 13.65
C LEU A 9 -31.18 -31.75 12.65
N ALA A 10 -31.25 -32.08 11.36
CA ALA A 10 -30.50 -31.37 10.31
C ALA A 10 -30.87 -29.88 10.25
N TRP A 11 -32.15 -29.54 10.33
CA TRP A 11 -32.58 -28.13 10.40
C TRP A 11 -32.12 -27.42 11.67
N ALA A 12 -32.17 -28.08 12.82
CA ALA A 12 -31.64 -27.52 14.06
C ALA A 12 -30.14 -27.23 13.96
N LEU A 13 -29.37 -28.16 13.37
CA LEU A 13 -27.94 -27.95 13.10
C LEU A 13 -27.69 -26.83 12.10
N ALA A 14 -28.51 -26.71 11.06
CA ALA A 14 -28.41 -25.61 10.09
C ALA A 14 -28.64 -24.24 10.77
N ILE A 15 -29.68 -24.12 11.59
CA ILE A 15 -29.97 -22.89 12.35
C ILE A 15 -28.81 -22.56 13.30
N LEU A 16 -28.33 -23.55 14.06
CA LEU A 16 -27.18 -23.38 14.94
C LEU A 16 -25.94 -22.92 14.15
N SER A 17 -25.70 -23.50 12.97
CA SER A 17 -24.57 -23.11 12.11
C SER A 17 -24.68 -21.66 11.64
N VAL A 18 -25.89 -21.20 11.30
CA VAL A 18 -26.14 -19.80 10.93
C VAL A 18 -25.88 -18.88 12.12
N VAL A 19 -26.36 -19.22 13.31
CA VAL A 19 -26.11 -18.43 14.53
C VAL A 19 -24.61 -18.34 14.82
N LEU A 20 -23.90 -19.47 14.78
CA LEU A 20 -22.43 -19.50 14.96
C LEU A 20 -21.71 -18.67 13.91
N LEU A 21 -22.14 -18.75 12.65
CA LEU A 21 -21.59 -17.93 11.57
C LEU A 21 -21.78 -16.44 11.83
N LEU A 22 -22.99 -16.01 12.20
CA LEU A 22 -23.29 -14.60 12.50
C LEU A 22 -22.47 -14.09 13.70
N ILE A 23 -22.37 -14.87 14.77
CA ILE A 23 -21.56 -14.53 15.95
C ILE A 23 -20.08 -14.44 15.56
N SER A 24 -19.55 -15.42 14.82
CA SER A 24 -18.14 -15.39 14.38
C SER A 24 -17.84 -14.21 13.46
N GLY A 25 -18.77 -13.87 12.56
CA GLY A 25 -18.69 -12.72 11.68
C GLY A 25 -18.70 -11.40 12.45
N TRP A 26 -19.56 -11.27 13.47
CA TRP A 26 -19.59 -10.11 14.36
C TRP A 26 -18.26 -9.91 15.09
N PHE A 27 -17.73 -10.96 15.75
CA PHE A 27 -16.44 -10.88 16.43
C PHE A 27 -15.28 -10.61 15.48
N MET A 28 -15.31 -11.17 14.27
CA MET A 28 -14.32 -10.88 13.22
C MET A 28 -14.38 -9.40 12.82
N ALA A 29 -15.56 -8.84 12.58
CA ALA A 29 -15.73 -7.43 12.22
C ALA A 29 -15.25 -6.51 13.35
N GLN A 30 -15.58 -6.83 14.61
CA GLN A 30 -15.11 -6.08 15.76
C GLN A 30 -13.58 -6.10 15.86
N ARG A 31 -12.94 -7.27 15.70
CA ARG A 31 -11.47 -7.38 15.70
C ARG A 31 -10.80 -6.58 14.59
N ILE A 32 -11.39 -6.58 13.39
CA ILE A 32 -10.87 -5.78 12.27
C ILE A 32 -11.02 -4.28 12.58
N ALA A 33 -12.15 -3.86 13.16
CA ALA A 33 -12.39 -2.49 13.56
C ALA A 33 -11.40 -2.03 14.65
N ASP A 34 -11.24 -2.83 15.71
CA ASP A 34 -10.28 -2.59 16.79
C ASP A 34 -8.86 -2.48 16.22
N PHE A 35 -8.48 -3.44 15.38
CA PHE A 35 -7.20 -3.44 14.70
C PHE A 35 -6.94 -2.17 13.87
N HIS A 36 -7.90 -1.71 13.08
CA HIS A 36 -7.78 -0.47 12.31
C HIS A 36 -7.73 0.78 13.20
N SER A 37 -8.38 0.73 14.37
CA SER A 37 -8.35 1.83 15.34
C SER A 37 -6.99 1.95 16.04
N GLU A 38 -6.35 0.82 16.35
CA GLU A 38 -5.01 0.74 16.97
C GLU A 38 -3.89 0.99 15.96
N HIS A 39 -4.07 0.55 14.71
CA HIS A 39 -3.06 0.61 13.65
C HIS A 39 -3.48 1.57 12.53
N ARG A 40 -3.82 2.80 12.91
CA ARG A 40 -4.21 3.83 11.93
C ARG A 40 -3.08 4.06 10.93
N ARG A 41 -3.42 3.97 9.65
CA ARG A 41 -2.50 4.31 8.56
C ARG A 41 -2.41 5.83 8.47
N ASN A 42 -1.21 6.37 8.63
CA ASN A 42 -0.89 7.75 8.36
C ASN A 42 -0.61 7.86 6.86
N ILE A 43 -1.58 8.39 6.12
CA ILE A 43 -1.42 8.63 4.69
C ILE A 43 -1.01 10.08 4.54
N PHE A 44 -0.01 10.34 3.70
CA PHE A 44 0.44 11.70 3.41
C PHE A 44 0.26 11.98 1.93
N LEU A 45 -0.29 13.16 1.62
CA LEU A 45 -0.35 13.64 0.25
C LEU A 45 0.89 14.48 -0.01
N PHE A 46 1.60 14.18 -1.10
CA PHE A 46 2.79 14.91 -1.51
C PHE A 46 2.52 15.71 -2.78
N LYS A 47 3.03 16.95 -2.81
CA LYS A 47 3.08 17.81 -3.99
C LYS A 47 4.55 18.17 -4.23
N GLU A 48 5.11 17.66 -5.32
CA GLU A 48 6.47 18.00 -5.73
C GLU A 48 6.56 19.48 -6.14
N VAL A 49 7.67 20.11 -5.77
CA VAL A 49 8.02 21.48 -6.15
C VAL A 49 9.21 21.37 -7.10
N ASP A 50 9.01 21.66 -8.38
CA ASP A 50 10.07 21.62 -9.43
C ASP A 50 10.72 23.00 -9.65
N ASP A 51 10.10 24.06 -9.12
CA ASP A 51 10.59 25.43 -9.29
C ASP A 51 11.83 25.72 -8.43
N ARG A 52 12.80 26.42 -9.02
CA ARG A 52 14.02 26.86 -8.30
C ARG A 52 13.79 28.05 -7.38
N SER A 53 12.66 28.75 -7.51
CA SER A 53 12.29 29.82 -6.59
C SER A 53 10.80 29.78 -6.32
N PHE A 54 10.45 29.76 -5.04
CA PHE A 54 9.06 29.73 -4.58
C PHE A 54 8.99 30.34 -3.18
N THR A 55 7.77 30.45 -2.63
CA THR A 55 7.55 30.97 -1.27
C THR A 55 7.00 29.85 -0.39
N PHE A 56 7.51 29.76 0.83
CA PHE A 56 7.01 28.88 1.89
C PHE A 56 7.00 29.63 3.21
N ALA A 57 5.91 29.54 3.98
CA ALA A 57 5.75 30.26 5.25
C ALA A 57 6.11 31.77 5.15
N ASN A 58 5.65 32.44 4.09
CA ASN A 58 5.94 33.85 3.77
C ASN A 58 7.44 34.18 3.61
N ARG A 59 8.28 33.18 3.36
CA ARG A 59 9.71 33.32 3.13
C ARG A 59 10.06 32.80 1.74
N LYS A 60 10.94 33.52 1.06
CA LYS A 60 11.45 33.10 -0.25
C LYS A 60 12.41 31.93 -0.06
N VAL A 61 12.21 30.89 -0.86
CA VAL A 61 13.12 29.76 -1.03
C VAL A 61 13.76 29.89 -2.41
N THR A 62 15.08 29.74 -2.50
CA THR A 62 15.80 29.70 -3.78
C THR A 62 16.81 28.56 -3.80
N LEU A 63 16.87 27.85 -4.92
CA LEU A 63 17.80 26.76 -5.19
C LEU A 63 18.70 27.12 -6.37
N THR A 64 20.00 27.19 -6.11
CA THR A 64 21.02 27.54 -7.12
C THR A 64 22.10 26.49 -7.17
N ASP A 65 22.60 26.19 -8.37
CA ASP A 65 23.71 25.27 -8.53
C ASP A 65 25.03 26.03 -8.44
N GLU A 66 26.00 25.46 -7.74
CA GLU A 66 27.36 25.99 -7.64
C GLU A 66 28.35 24.85 -7.85
N THR A 67 29.36 25.08 -8.69
CA THR A 67 30.52 24.18 -8.78
C THR A 67 31.65 24.80 -7.98
N ASP A 68 32.19 24.06 -7.01
CA ASP A 68 33.30 24.56 -6.21
C ASP A 68 34.64 24.52 -6.95
N LYS A 69 35.70 25.02 -6.31
CA LYS A 69 37.05 25.05 -6.88
C LYS A 69 37.62 23.65 -7.17
N ALA A 70 37.10 22.60 -6.53
CA ALA A 70 37.49 21.22 -6.75
C ALA A 70 36.66 20.53 -7.85
N GLY A 71 35.75 21.26 -8.50
CA GLY A 71 34.86 20.72 -9.53
C GLY A 71 33.69 19.92 -8.95
N VAL A 72 33.40 20.03 -7.66
CA VAL A 72 32.28 19.33 -7.01
C VAL A 72 31.04 20.20 -7.12
N ASP A 73 30.01 19.66 -7.78
CA ASP A 73 28.71 20.32 -7.92
C ASP A 73 27.94 20.28 -6.58
N HIS A 74 27.32 21.41 -6.25
CA HIS A 74 26.49 21.62 -5.06
C HIS A 74 25.16 22.27 -5.47
N VAL A 75 24.10 21.98 -4.72
CA VAL A 75 22.85 22.72 -4.72
C VAL A 75 22.83 23.56 -3.44
N ASN A 76 22.82 24.87 -3.57
CA ASN A 76 22.66 25.81 -2.47
C ASN A 76 21.19 26.19 -2.35
N ILE A 77 20.63 26.02 -1.15
CA ILE A 77 19.26 26.34 -0.81
C ILE A 77 19.28 27.49 0.18
N ALA A 78 18.78 28.65 -0.23
CA ALA A 78 18.56 29.78 0.65
C ALA A 78 17.11 29.78 1.14
N TYR A 79 16.91 29.96 2.44
CA TYR A 79 15.60 30.06 3.09
C TYR A 79 15.62 31.15 4.17
N GLY A 80 15.17 32.35 3.82
CA GLY A 80 15.41 33.53 4.65
C GLY A 80 16.90 33.82 4.75
N ASP A 81 17.42 33.87 5.99
CA ASP A 81 18.83 34.15 6.27
C ASP A 81 19.71 32.88 6.35
N GLU A 82 19.08 31.70 6.33
CA GLU A 82 19.79 30.43 6.40
C GLU A 82 20.09 29.87 5.01
N ASN A 83 21.27 29.26 4.90
CA ASN A 83 21.72 28.60 3.69
C ASN A 83 22.09 27.15 3.98
N LEU A 84 21.51 26.24 3.22
CA LEU A 84 21.82 24.82 3.22
C LEU A 84 22.59 24.48 1.94
N ARG A 85 23.79 23.92 2.07
CA ARG A 85 24.62 23.51 0.95
C ARG A 85 24.64 22.00 0.83
N LEU A 86 24.06 21.47 -0.24
CA LEU A 86 23.95 20.03 -0.50
C LEU A 86 24.89 19.63 -1.62
N ARG A 87 25.74 18.63 -1.39
CA ARG A 87 26.60 18.07 -2.44
C ARG A 87 25.75 17.28 -3.43
N VAL A 88 25.93 17.50 -4.73
CA VAL A 88 25.31 16.68 -5.78
C VAL A 88 25.92 15.29 -5.72
N THR A 89 25.12 14.29 -5.34
CA THR A 89 25.55 12.90 -5.27
C THR A 89 25.39 12.18 -6.60
N ILE A 90 24.37 12.56 -7.38
CA ILE A 90 24.09 12.00 -8.70
C ILE A 90 24.00 13.15 -9.72
N PRO A 91 25.02 13.33 -10.59
CA PRO A 91 24.95 14.30 -11.68
C PRO A 91 23.84 13.92 -12.66
N GLY A 92 22.90 14.82 -12.88
CA GLY A 92 21.93 14.70 -13.96
C GLY A 92 22.27 15.59 -15.15
N MET A 93 21.33 15.66 -16.10
CA MET A 93 21.46 16.47 -17.30
C MET A 93 21.19 17.94 -16.98
N LYS A 94 22.23 18.77 -16.97
CA LYS A 94 22.16 20.21 -16.60
C LYS A 94 21.22 21.03 -17.51
N GLU A 95 20.91 20.54 -18.69
CA GLU A 95 20.03 21.18 -19.67
C GLU A 95 18.54 21.09 -19.31
N LEU A 96 18.16 20.23 -18.36
CA LEU A 96 16.77 20.08 -17.96
C LEU A 96 16.30 21.27 -17.10
N PRO A 97 15.05 21.74 -17.27
CA PRO A 97 14.53 22.87 -16.51
C PRO A 97 14.28 22.52 -15.05
N GLY A 98 14.21 23.55 -14.20
CA GLY A 98 13.81 23.41 -12.79
C GLY A 98 14.79 22.57 -11.98
N LEU A 99 14.25 21.63 -11.22
CA LEU A 99 14.99 20.69 -10.37
C LEU A 99 15.14 19.30 -10.99
N ARG A 100 14.67 19.12 -12.22
CA ARG A 100 14.81 17.88 -13.00
C ARG A 100 16.24 17.33 -13.09
N PRO A 101 17.31 18.15 -13.23
CA PRO A 101 18.69 17.63 -13.19
C PRO A 101 19.05 16.90 -11.89
N HIS A 102 18.29 17.09 -10.81
CA HIS A 102 18.58 16.49 -9.50
C HIS A 102 17.58 15.40 -9.12
N MET A 103 16.62 15.06 -9.99
CA MET A 103 15.51 14.19 -9.65
C MET A 103 15.91 12.73 -9.33
N ASP A 104 17.12 12.30 -9.61
CA ASP A 104 17.52 10.93 -9.24
C ASP A 104 18.00 10.82 -7.78
N TRP A 105 18.25 11.95 -7.12
CA TRP A 105 18.78 11.96 -5.75
C TRP A 105 18.15 13.00 -4.83
N LEU A 106 17.47 14.01 -5.35
CA LEU A 106 16.86 15.10 -4.58
C LEU A 106 15.39 15.29 -4.98
N ARG A 107 14.51 15.45 -3.99
CA ARG A 107 13.12 15.88 -4.14
C ARG A 107 12.84 17.04 -3.19
N VAL A 108 12.15 18.06 -3.67
CA VAL A 108 11.53 19.08 -2.83
C VAL A 108 10.03 18.80 -2.81
N VAL A 109 9.48 18.50 -1.64
CA VAL A 109 8.07 18.12 -1.52
C VAL A 109 7.38 18.91 -0.42
N ARG A 110 6.20 19.43 -0.78
CA ARG A 110 5.20 19.88 0.20
C ARG A 110 4.34 18.69 0.55
N PHE A 111 3.97 18.53 1.81
CA PHE A 111 3.09 17.44 2.21
C PHE A 111 2.13 17.79 3.33
N LEU A 112 1.01 17.05 3.34
CA LEU A 112 -0.07 17.19 4.31
C LEU A 112 -0.48 15.79 4.79
N PRO A 113 -0.80 15.62 6.09
CA PRO A 113 -1.46 14.40 6.55
C PRO A 113 -2.86 14.32 5.94
N MET A 114 -3.29 13.11 5.60
CA MET A 114 -4.62 12.81 5.09
C MET A 114 -5.30 11.85 6.05
N ASN A 115 -6.54 12.17 6.46
CA ASN A 115 -7.32 11.25 7.27
C ASN A 115 -7.99 10.18 6.39
N SER A 116 -8.31 9.05 7.02
CA SER A 116 -9.10 8.01 6.34
C SER A 116 -10.48 8.57 5.99
N GLY A 117 -10.82 8.56 4.70
CA GLY A 117 -12.09 9.08 4.19
C GLY A 117 -12.02 10.47 3.58
N ASP A 118 -10.90 11.20 3.74
CA ASP A 118 -10.71 12.48 3.08
C ASP A 118 -10.66 12.30 1.55
N ALA A 119 -11.38 13.13 0.82
CA ALA A 119 -11.29 13.16 -0.64
C ALA A 119 -9.97 13.79 -1.05
N VAL A 120 -9.18 13.12 -1.90
CA VAL A 120 -7.87 13.60 -2.36
C VAL A 120 -7.92 15.04 -2.89
N GLU A 121 -8.98 15.39 -3.63
CA GLU A 121 -9.14 16.75 -4.17
C GLU A 121 -9.32 17.82 -3.09
N SER A 122 -9.97 17.50 -1.96
CA SER A 122 -10.12 18.42 -0.83
C SER A 122 -8.78 18.71 -0.15
N VAL A 123 -7.93 17.68 -0.03
CA VAL A 123 -6.57 17.82 0.53
C VAL A 123 -5.66 18.54 -0.47
N LYS A 124 -5.81 18.33 -1.78
CA LYS A 124 -5.06 19.09 -2.79
C LYS A 124 -5.38 20.59 -2.76
N ALA A 125 -6.66 20.95 -2.61
CA ALA A 125 -7.08 22.34 -2.48
C ALA A 125 -6.43 23.03 -1.26
N SER A 126 -6.15 22.24 -0.21
CA SER A 126 -5.51 22.73 1.02
C SER A 126 -4.07 23.22 0.84
N PHE A 127 -3.32 22.76 -0.18
CA PHE A 127 -1.97 23.28 -0.45
C PHE A 127 -1.92 24.77 -0.82
N ASN A 128 -3.06 25.32 -1.27
CA ASN A 128 -3.20 26.72 -1.63
C ASN A 128 -3.93 27.53 -0.54
N GLY A 129 -4.38 26.87 0.53
CA GLY A 129 -5.16 27.46 1.62
C GLY A 129 -4.31 27.75 2.86
N GLU A 130 -5.01 27.97 3.98
CA GLU A 130 -4.45 28.34 5.29
C GLU A 130 -3.87 27.15 6.08
N ASN A 131 -3.92 25.93 5.52
CA ASN A 131 -3.48 24.73 6.21
C ASN A 131 -1.96 24.73 6.41
N VAL A 132 -1.53 24.23 7.57
CA VAL A 132 -0.11 24.13 7.94
C VAL A 132 0.53 22.98 7.16
N ASP A 133 0.87 23.25 5.91
CA ASP A 133 1.62 22.31 5.10
C ASP A 133 3.10 22.31 5.48
N ARG A 134 3.74 21.16 5.31
CA ARG A 134 5.15 20.98 5.65
C ARG A 134 5.96 20.91 4.37
N LEU A 135 7.14 21.52 4.38
CA LEU A 135 8.07 21.50 3.26
C LEU A 135 9.33 20.74 3.69
N VAL A 136 9.76 19.80 2.85
CA VAL A 136 10.97 19.02 3.09
C VAL A 136 11.76 18.82 1.80
N ILE A 137 13.08 18.93 1.91
CA ILE A 137 14.00 18.37 0.92
C ILE A 137 14.36 16.96 1.37
N VAL A 138 14.14 15.98 0.50
CA VAL A 138 14.60 14.61 0.71
C VAL A 138 15.76 14.37 -0.24
N THR A 139 16.87 13.86 0.28
CA THR A 139 18.00 13.43 -0.54
C THR A 139 18.35 11.97 -0.30
N ARG A 140 18.76 11.29 -1.36
CA ARG A 140 19.33 9.94 -1.31
C ARG A 140 20.85 10.04 -1.47
N THR A 141 21.56 9.60 -0.44
CA THR A 141 23.02 9.58 -0.39
C THR A 141 23.50 8.16 -0.70
N PRO A 142 24.20 7.92 -1.83
CA PRO A 142 24.80 6.62 -2.11
C PRO A 142 25.97 6.37 -1.14
N PRO A 143 26.33 5.09 -0.89
CA PRO A 143 27.48 4.77 -0.07
C PRO A 143 28.78 5.33 -0.70
N PRO A 144 29.79 5.67 0.12
CA PRO A 144 31.08 6.14 -0.39
C PRO A 144 31.69 5.15 -1.38
N GLY A 145 32.18 5.65 -2.52
CA GLY A 145 32.80 4.83 -3.56
C GLY A 145 31.84 4.17 -4.55
N ALA A 146 30.52 4.40 -4.46
CA ALA A 146 29.57 3.92 -5.45
C ALA A 146 29.81 4.54 -6.84
N ASP A 147 29.87 3.73 -7.89
CA ASP A 147 30.11 4.18 -9.26
C ASP A 147 28.90 4.93 -9.86
N PRO A 148 29.09 6.18 -10.34
CA PRO A 148 28.10 6.97 -11.06
C PRO A 148 27.25 6.24 -12.09
N LYS A 149 27.87 5.34 -12.85
CA LYS A 149 27.20 4.67 -13.97
C LYS A 149 26.29 3.54 -13.52
N THR A 150 26.50 3.02 -12.31
CA THR A 150 25.80 1.84 -11.77
C THR A 150 24.99 2.16 -10.51
N TRP A 151 24.75 3.43 -10.20
CA TRP A 151 24.01 3.84 -9.00
C TRP A 151 22.60 3.24 -8.87
N GLY A 152 21.94 2.95 -9.99
CA GLY A 152 20.65 2.25 -9.99
C GLY A 152 20.73 0.81 -9.49
N SER A 153 21.87 0.14 -9.69
CA SER A 153 22.13 -1.24 -9.26
C SER A 153 22.81 -1.36 -7.89
N VAL A 154 23.05 -0.23 -7.20
CA VAL A 154 23.57 -0.23 -5.83
C VAL A 154 22.60 -0.99 -4.91
N TRP A 155 23.17 -1.69 -3.94
CA TRP A 155 22.48 -2.52 -2.97
C TRP A 155 21.53 -1.63 -2.18
N ARG A 156 20.22 -1.75 -2.44
CA ARG A 156 19.17 -0.90 -1.83
C ARG A 156 19.29 -0.79 -0.30
N LYS A 157 19.82 -1.83 0.33
CA LYS A 157 20.08 -1.92 1.77
C LYS A 157 21.05 -0.87 2.30
N ASP A 158 21.92 -0.33 1.44
CA ASP A 158 22.93 0.68 1.78
C ASP A 158 22.45 2.10 1.46
N TRP A 159 21.20 2.27 1.01
CA TRP A 159 20.66 3.60 0.77
C TRP A 159 20.47 4.33 2.10
N VAL A 160 20.90 5.58 2.11
CA VAL A 160 20.70 6.49 3.23
C VAL A 160 19.95 7.71 2.73
N PHE A 161 18.99 8.15 3.51
CA PHE A 161 18.13 9.28 3.21
C PHE A 161 18.38 10.39 4.23
N ASP A 162 18.57 11.61 3.75
CA ASP A 162 18.60 12.79 4.59
C ASP A 162 17.33 13.60 4.30
N PHE A 163 16.69 14.05 5.38
CA PHE A 163 15.46 14.85 5.37
C PHE A 163 15.80 16.21 5.96
N TYR A 164 15.56 17.27 5.19
CA TYR A 164 15.76 18.66 5.61
C TYR A 164 14.40 19.35 5.63
N GLU A 165 13.76 19.36 6.78
CA GLU A 165 12.46 19.99 6.98
C GLU A 165 12.62 21.49 7.25
N PHE A 166 11.81 22.29 6.56
CA PHE A 166 11.82 23.74 6.68
C PHE A 166 10.95 24.14 7.86
N ASN A 167 11.56 24.77 8.86
CA ASN A 167 10.82 25.31 9.98
C ASN A 167 10.08 26.59 9.54
N PRO A 168 8.77 26.78 9.85
CA PRO A 168 8.06 28.01 9.49
C PRO A 168 8.69 29.29 10.06
N ALA A 169 9.34 29.18 11.22
CA ALA A 169 10.07 30.28 11.85
C ALA A 169 11.40 30.64 11.15
N GLY A 170 11.89 29.77 10.26
CA GLY A 170 13.21 29.88 9.64
C GLY A 170 14.11 28.68 9.96
N GLY A 171 15.00 28.36 9.02
CA GLY A 171 16.00 27.31 9.17
C GLY A 171 15.53 25.89 8.88
N PHE A 172 16.42 24.94 9.18
CA PHE A 172 16.28 23.54 8.77
C PHE A 172 16.42 22.57 9.95
N ALA A 173 15.45 21.65 10.08
CA ALA A 173 15.62 20.45 10.89
C ALA A 173 16.15 19.31 10.01
N ARG A 174 17.23 18.65 10.44
CA ARG A 174 17.85 17.53 9.70
C ARG A 174 17.62 16.21 10.41
N GLU A 175 17.13 15.22 9.67
CA GLU A 175 17.06 13.83 10.10
C GLU A 175 17.74 12.94 9.05
N ARG A 176 18.47 11.91 9.49
CA ARG A 176 19.14 10.95 8.60
C ARG A 176 18.70 9.54 8.96
N LEU A 177 18.15 8.83 7.97
CA LEU A 177 17.61 7.48 8.15
C LEU A 177 18.15 6.53 7.09
N ASN A 178 18.44 5.30 7.50
CA ASN A 178 18.87 4.23 6.62
C ASN A 178 17.67 3.52 5.99
N TYR A 179 17.90 2.85 4.86
CA TYR A 179 16.94 1.94 4.28
C TYR A 179 16.56 0.83 5.27
N PRO A 180 15.30 0.39 5.34
CA PRO A 180 14.89 -0.66 6.27
C PRO A 180 15.58 -1.98 5.94
N THR A 181 16.33 -2.54 6.90
CA THR A 181 17.06 -3.80 6.72
C THR A 181 16.39 -4.99 7.42
N THR A 182 15.45 -4.72 8.31
CA THR A 182 14.81 -5.72 9.17
C THR A 182 14.03 -6.76 8.38
N ARG A 183 14.04 -8.00 8.86
CA ARG A 183 13.27 -9.08 8.24
C ARG A 183 11.78 -8.88 8.51
N ARG A 184 10.95 -9.63 7.79
CA ARG A 184 9.50 -9.64 7.97
C ARG A 184 9.17 -9.84 9.47
N SER A 185 8.34 -8.96 10.01
CA SER A 185 7.83 -8.98 11.40
C SER A 185 8.82 -8.59 12.51
N GLU A 186 10.05 -8.18 12.20
CA GLU A 186 10.97 -7.62 13.20
C GLU A 186 10.73 -6.11 13.35
N PRO A 187 10.75 -5.54 14.57
CA PRO A 187 10.63 -4.09 14.76
C PRO A 187 11.74 -3.35 14.02
N GLU A 188 11.44 -2.17 13.48
CA GLU A 188 12.42 -1.35 12.78
C GLU A 188 13.58 -0.98 13.71
N LYS A 189 14.81 -1.01 13.19
CA LYS A 189 15.98 -0.61 13.98
C LYS A 189 15.98 0.91 14.14
N ALA A 190 16.55 1.38 15.25
CA ALA A 190 16.78 2.80 15.46
C ALA A 190 17.62 3.38 14.32
N GLY A 191 17.17 4.50 13.74
CA GLY A 191 17.82 5.15 12.60
C GLY A 191 17.53 4.52 11.25
N GLU A 192 16.59 3.58 11.13
CA GLU A 192 16.03 3.12 9.86
C GLU A 192 14.70 3.83 9.56
N LEU A 193 14.32 3.88 8.28
CA LEU A 193 13.00 4.36 7.87
C LEU A 193 11.91 3.47 8.48
N ALA A 194 11.05 4.06 9.30
CA ALA A 194 9.91 3.38 9.89
C ALA A 194 8.71 3.34 8.92
N GLU A 195 8.01 2.20 8.88
CA GLU A 195 6.74 2.11 8.14
C GLU A 195 5.72 3.13 8.66
N ASN A 196 4.74 3.49 7.81
CA ASN A 196 3.64 4.39 8.20
C ASN A 196 4.08 5.80 8.67
N THR A 197 5.25 6.25 8.23
CA THR A 197 5.77 7.61 8.43
C THR A 197 5.79 8.38 7.12
N TRP A 198 5.79 9.72 7.21
CA TRP A 198 5.94 10.56 6.02
C TRP A 198 7.35 10.41 5.43
N GLN A 199 8.38 10.17 6.26
CA GLN A 199 9.75 9.95 5.81
C GLN A 199 9.86 8.75 4.87
N MET A 200 9.24 7.62 5.22
CA MET A 200 9.20 6.44 4.34
C MET A 200 8.51 6.76 3.01
N GLN A 201 7.34 7.41 3.05
CA GLN A 201 6.59 7.75 1.84
C GLN A 201 7.33 8.74 0.94
N ALA A 202 8.01 9.73 1.53
CA ALA A 202 8.81 10.69 0.79
C ALA A 202 10.09 10.05 0.21
N ALA A 203 10.73 9.12 0.94
CA ALA A 203 11.87 8.37 0.45
C ALA A 203 11.49 7.50 -0.76
N LEU A 204 10.28 6.91 -0.81
CA LEU A 204 9.79 6.15 -1.95
C LEU A 204 9.77 6.96 -3.26
N LEU A 205 9.61 8.29 -3.20
CA LEU A 205 9.65 9.17 -4.39
C LEU A 205 11.04 9.25 -5.04
N LEU A 206 12.10 8.95 -4.27
CA LEU A 206 13.48 8.88 -4.74
C LEU A 206 13.92 7.46 -5.13
N MET A 207 13.11 6.45 -4.78
CA MET A 207 13.43 5.07 -5.13
C MET A 207 13.00 4.81 -6.59
N PRO A 208 13.87 4.20 -7.41
CA PRO A 208 13.49 3.71 -8.72
C PRO A 208 12.25 2.81 -8.64
N LYS A 209 11.38 2.89 -9.65
CA LYS A 209 10.14 2.09 -9.70
C LYS A 209 10.47 0.59 -9.60
N GLY A 210 9.72 -0.14 -8.77
CA GLY A 210 9.96 -1.56 -8.49
C GLY A 210 11.13 -1.85 -7.54
N MET A 211 11.81 -0.81 -7.04
CA MET A 211 12.89 -0.94 -6.07
C MET A 211 12.54 -0.51 -4.64
N GLY A 212 11.26 -0.27 -4.37
CA GLY A 212 10.79 -0.05 -3.00
C GLY A 212 11.02 -1.26 -2.09
N PRO A 213 11.01 -1.07 -0.77
CA PRO A 213 10.94 -2.17 0.18
C PRO A 213 9.76 -3.08 -0.16
N ASN A 214 9.96 -4.39 0.00
CA ASN A 214 8.87 -5.36 -0.15
C ASN A 214 7.87 -5.11 0.98
N TYR A 215 6.89 -4.26 0.68
CA TYR A 215 5.83 -3.90 1.61
C TYR A 215 5.03 -5.16 1.92
N LYS A 216 5.26 -5.72 3.10
CA LYS A 216 4.36 -6.69 3.71
C LYS A 216 3.91 -6.06 5.01
N PRO A 217 2.69 -5.51 5.07
CA PRO A 217 2.23 -4.87 6.29
C PRO A 217 2.39 -5.88 7.43
N LYS A 218 3.25 -5.56 8.41
CA LYS A 218 3.41 -6.37 9.63
C LYS A 218 2.06 -6.57 10.32
N ASN A 219 1.22 -5.57 10.15
CA ASN A 219 -0.12 -5.44 10.64
C ASN A 219 -1.06 -5.60 9.43
N ASP A 220 -1.33 -6.86 9.04
CA ASP A 220 -2.43 -7.17 8.13
C ASP A 220 -3.69 -7.46 8.94
N ALA A 221 -4.84 -6.96 8.49
CA ALA A 221 -6.11 -7.24 9.16
C ALA A 221 -6.37 -8.75 9.27
N LEU A 222 -5.90 -9.54 8.30
CA LEU A 222 -6.03 -10.99 8.32
C LEU A 222 -5.30 -11.66 9.50
N SER A 223 -4.17 -11.12 9.97
CA SER A 223 -3.51 -11.68 11.16
C SER A 223 -4.27 -11.37 12.44
N ALA A 224 -5.02 -10.26 12.48
CA ALA A 224 -5.85 -9.86 13.62
C ALA A 224 -7.16 -10.68 13.76
N VAL A 225 -7.67 -11.25 12.66
CA VAL A 225 -8.89 -12.08 12.67
C VAL A 225 -8.75 -13.29 13.60
N GLY A 226 -7.57 -13.92 13.64
CA GLY A 226 -7.24 -15.03 14.54
C GLY A 226 -8.19 -16.23 14.38
N TRP A 227 -8.69 -16.78 15.51
CA TRP A 227 -9.56 -17.97 15.54
C TRP A 227 -10.94 -17.77 14.88
N THR A 228 -11.37 -16.54 14.64
CA THR A 228 -12.70 -16.28 14.04
C THR A 228 -12.77 -16.77 12.59
N LEU A 229 -11.64 -16.78 11.86
CA LEU A 229 -11.57 -17.32 10.49
C LEU A 229 -11.85 -18.83 10.44
N PRO A 230 -11.15 -19.71 11.19
CA PRO A 230 -11.49 -21.14 11.20
C PRO A 230 -12.88 -21.40 11.79
N ALA A 231 -13.35 -20.64 12.78
CA ALA A 231 -14.70 -20.78 13.31
C ALA A 231 -15.78 -20.48 12.26
N ALA A 232 -15.62 -19.42 11.47
CA ALA A 232 -16.49 -19.11 10.35
C ALA A 232 -16.44 -20.21 9.29
N GLY A 233 -15.24 -20.70 8.94
CA GLY A 233 -15.06 -21.80 7.99
C GLY A 233 -15.75 -23.10 8.43
N CYS A 234 -15.60 -23.50 9.70
CA CYS A 234 -16.29 -24.66 10.27
C CYS A 234 -17.81 -24.46 10.28
N SER A 235 -18.29 -23.25 10.57
CA SER A 235 -19.73 -22.94 10.57
C SER A 235 -20.34 -23.06 9.18
N VAL A 236 -19.62 -22.59 8.13
CA VAL A 236 -20.03 -22.77 6.73
C VAL A 236 -20.07 -24.25 6.35
N ALA A 237 -19.04 -25.02 6.70
CA ALA A 237 -19.00 -26.45 6.41
C ALA A 237 -20.14 -27.22 7.09
N LEU A 238 -20.43 -26.91 8.37
CA LEU A 238 -21.53 -27.51 9.12
C LEU A 238 -22.89 -27.15 8.52
N LEU A 239 -23.07 -25.89 8.09
CA LEU A 239 -24.28 -25.43 7.41
C LEU A 239 -24.51 -26.20 6.11
N LEU A 240 -23.49 -26.29 5.23
CA LEU A 240 -23.59 -27.01 3.96
C LEU A 240 -23.87 -28.50 4.16
N GLY A 241 -23.19 -29.14 5.11
CA GLY A 241 -23.45 -30.54 5.46
C GLY A 241 -24.89 -30.76 5.96
N SER A 242 -25.40 -29.85 6.79
CA SER A 242 -26.77 -29.91 7.31
C SER A 242 -27.81 -29.74 6.21
N ILE A 243 -27.59 -28.81 5.27
CA ILE A 243 -28.46 -28.59 4.12
C ILE A 243 -28.47 -29.83 3.21
N LEU A 244 -27.31 -30.42 2.91
CA LEU A 244 -27.22 -31.62 2.08
C LEU A 244 -27.97 -32.81 2.71
N VAL A 245 -27.89 -33.01 4.03
CA VAL A 245 -28.64 -34.06 4.73
C VAL A 245 -30.14 -33.78 4.73
N ALA A 246 -30.55 -32.51 4.91
CA ALA A 246 -31.96 -32.13 4.87
C ALA A 246 -32.56 -32.29 3.46
N ALA A 247 -31.84 -31.90 2.41
CA ALA A 247 -32.28 -31.97 1.01
C ALA A 247 -32.19 -33.40 0.43
N GLY A 248 -31.12 -34.13 0.77
CA GLY A 248 -30.89 -35.53 0.36
C GLY A 248 -31.85 -36.53 1.01
N GLY A 249 -32.65 -36.09 1.98
CA GLY A 249 -33.74 -36.88 2.54
C GLY A 249 -34.96 -37.04 1.63
N GLY A 250 -34.91 -36.51 0.40
CA GLY A 250 -35.90 -36.75 -0.64
C GLY A 250 -36.12 -38.25 -0.88
N ASP A 251 -37.39 -38.64 -0.97
CA ASP A 251 -37.79 -40.04 -1.10
C ASP A 251 -37.09 -40.72 -2.30
N PRO A 252 -36.21 -41.72 -2.09
CA PRO A 252 -35.53 -42.41 -3.19
C PRO A 252 -36.51 -43.10 -4.14
N SER A 253 -37.77 -43.33 -3.72
CA SER A 253 -38.82 -43.85 -4.58
C SER A 253 -39.14 -42.93 -5.77
N LYS A 254 -38.90 -41.61 -5.66
CA LYS A 254 -39.11 -40.65 -6.75
C LYS A 254 -38.01 -40.68 -7.79
N ALA A 255 -36.78 -41.07 -7.43
CA ALA A 255 -35.69 -41.24 -8.38
C ALA A 255 -35.87 -42.48 -9.27
N ALA A 256 -36.52 -43.53 -8.76
CA ALA A 256 -36.85 -44.73 -9.53
C ALA A 256 -37.95 -44.54 -10.59
N LYS A 257 -38.65 -43.41 -10.58
CA LYS A 257 -39.69 -43.05 -11.57
C LYS A 257 -39.22 -42.11 -12.67
N ALA A 258 -37.92 -41.77 -12.71
CA ALA A 258 -37.38 -41.03 -13.83
C ALA A 258 -37.50 -41.90 -15.10
N PRO A 259 -38.21 -41.46 -16.15
CA PRO A 259 -38.32 -42.24 -17.38
C PRO A 259 -36.92 -42.51 -17.95
N PRO A 260 -36.68 -43.68 -18.54
CA PRO A 260 -35.39 -44.04 -19.09
C PRO A 260 -34.94 -42.92 -20.05
N ARG A 261 -33.76 -42.33 -19.79
CA ARG A 261 -33.14 -41.40 -20.72
C ARG A 261 -33.05 -42.09 -22.08
N SER A 262 -33.84 -41.62 -23.03
CA SER A 262 -33.76 -42.02 -24.43
C SER A 262 -32.31 -41.89 -24.87
N ARG A 263 -31.70 -43.00 -25.29
CA ARG A 263 -30.33 -43.00 -25.82
C ARG A 263 -30.23 -41.96 -26.95
N PRO A 264 -29.24 -41.05 -26.94
CA PRO A 264 -28.97 -40.18 -28.06
C PRO A 264 -28.33 -41.03 -29.16
N GLY A 265 -29.15 -41.68 -29.98
CA GLY A 265 -28.66 -42.64 -30.98
C GLY A 265 -29.63 -42.99 -32.10
N ASP A 266 -30.72 -42.24 -32.28
CA ASP A 266 -31.71 -42.52 -33.33
C ASP A 266 -32.03 -41.27 -34.17
N LYS A 267 -31.00 -40.53 -34.57
CA LYS A 267 -31.13 -39.62 -35.73
C LYS A 267 -30.91 -40.45 -36.99
N LYS A 268 -32.00 -40.94 -37.58
CA LYS A 268 -32.01 -41.39 -38.98
C LYS A 268 -31.40 -40.29 -39.84
N MET A 269 -30.27 -40.59 -40.48
CA MET A 269 -29.80 -39.82 -41.63
C MET A 269 -30.82 -40.01 -42.75
N VAL A 270 -31.66 -38.99 -42.96
CA VAL A 270 -32.39 -38.82 -44.21
C VAL A 270 -31.35 -38.40 -45.25
N VAL A 271 -30.86 -39.37 -46.01
CA VAL A 271 -30.08 -39.14 -47.22
C VAL A 271 -31.07 -38.59 -48.26
N GLY A 272 -31.08 -37.27 -48.40
CA GLY A 272 -31.74 -36.59 -49.51
C GLY A 272 -30.98 -36.88 -50.79
N SER A 273 -31.58 -37.71 -51.65
CA SER A 273 -31.27 -37.81 -53.07
C SER A 273 -31.62 -36.48 -53.73
N SER A 274 -30.63 -35.76 -54.22
CA SER A 274 -30.84 -34.70 -55.21
C SER A 274 -30.24 -35.17 -56.51
N ASP A 275 -31.15 -35.56 -57.40
CA ASP A 275 -30.96 -35.54 -58.84
C ASP A 275 -30.75 -34.10 -59.32
N GLN A 276 -29.99 -33.99 -60.40
CA GLN A 276 -29.73 -32.84 -61.29
C GLN A 276 -28.53 -31.95 -60.96
#